data_AF-W1F8T1-F1
#
_entry.id   AF-W1F8T1-F1
#
_cell.length_a   1.000
_cell.length_b   1.000
_cell.length_c   1.000
_cell.angle_alpha   90.00
_cell.angle_beta   90.00
_cell.angle_gamma   90.00
#
_symmetry.space_group_name_H-M   'P 1'
#
loop_
_entity.id
_entity.type
_entity.pdbx_description
1 polymer ?
#
loop_
_entity_poly.entity_id
_entity_poly.type
_entity_poly.pdbx_seq_one_letter_code
_entity_poly.pdbx_strand_id
1 'polypeptide(L)'
;MSRSQNLRHNVINQVIDDMARGHIPSPLPSQSALAEMYNISRTTVRHILSHLRECGVLTQVGNDYVIARKPDHDDGFACTTASMSEQNKVFEQAFFTMINQRQLRPGETFSELQLARAAGVSPVVVREYLLKFGRYNLIQSEKRGQWSMKQFDQSYAEQLFELREMLETHSLQHFLNLPDHDPRWLQAKTMLERHRLLRDNIGNSFRMFSQLDRDFHSLLLSAADNIFFDQSLEIISVIFHFHYQWDESDLKQRNIIAVDEHMTILSALICRSDLDATLALRNHLNSAKQSMIRSINENTRYAH
;
A
#
# COMPACT_ATOMS: atom_id res chain seq x y z
N MET A 1 -8.40 3.59 -29.23
CA MET A 1 -6.94 3.43 -29.43
C MET A 1 -6.47 2.12 -28.80
N SER A 2 -5.48 1.45 -29.37
CA SER A 2 -5.10 0.10 -28.91
C SER A 2 -4.29 0.13 -27.59
N ARG A 3 -4.47 -0.86 -26.72
CA ARG A 3 -3.79 -0.96 -25.41
C ARG A 3 -2.26 -0.94 -25.52
N SER A 4 -1.70 -1.43 -26.63
CA SER A 4 -0.25 -1.42 -26.87
C SER A 4 0.29 -0.02 -27.21
N GLN A 5 -0.55 0.83 -27.79
CA GLN A 5 -0.21 2.21 -28.13
C GLN A 5 -0.14 3.08 -26.87
N ASN A 6 -1.10 2.93 -25.95
CA ASN A 6 -1.08 3.64 -24.67
C ASN A 6 0.12 3.26 -23.79
N LEU A 7 0.48 1.97 -23.73
CA LEU A 7 1.66 1.53 -23.00
C LEU A 7 2.95 2.17 -23.55
N ARG A 8 3.06 2.30 -24.88
CA ARG A 8 4.23 2.95 -25.51
C ARG A 8 4.29 4.44 -25.17
N HIS A 9 3.16 5.16 -25.27
CA HIS A 9 3.10 6.58 -24.93
C HIS A 9 3.50 6.83 -23.46
N ASN A 10 3.02 6.01 -22.53
CA ASN A 10 3.35 6.15 -21.11
C ASN A 10 4.85 5.96 -20.85
N VAL A 11 5.45 4.96 -21.49
CA VAL A 11 6.87 4.68 -21.33
C VAL A 11 7.71 5.78 -21.98
N ILE A 12 7.28 6.36 -23.11
CA ILE A 12 7.94 7.53 -23.71
C ILE A 12 7.92 8.71 -22.74
N ASN A 13 6.77 9.01 -22.14
CA ASN A 13 6.64 10.10 -21.17
C ASN A 13 7.51 9.85 -19.91
N GLN A 14 7.57 8.60 -19.43
CA GLN A 14 8.45 8.25 -18.30
C GLN A 14 9.93 8.46 -18.63
N VAL A 15 10.37 8.06 -19.83
CA VAL A 15 11.75 8.29 -20.30
C VAL A 15 12.05 9.78 -20.41
N ILE A 16 11.11 10.59 -20.91
CA ILE A 16 11.24 12.05 -20.96
C ILE A 16 11.43 12.65 -19.57
N ASP A 17 10.61 12.26 -18.59
CA ASP A 17 10.72 12.72 -17.21
C ASP A 17 12.07 12.34 -16.58
N ASP A 18 12.53 11.12 -16.79
CA ASP A 18 13.81 10.63 -16.27
C ASP A 18 15.00 11.36 -16.93
N MET A 19 14.93 11.67 -18.22
CA MET A 19 15.94 12.49 -18.91
C MET A 19 15.94 13.93 -18.42
N ALA A 20 14.76 14.54 -18.23
CA ALA A 20 14.64 15.91 -17.72
C ALA A 20 15.21 16.06 -16.30
N ARG A 21 15.05 15.03 -15.46
CA ARG A 21 15.61 14.93 -14.10
C ARG A 21 17.09 14.53 -14.06
N GLY A 22 17.66 14.14 -15.19
CA GLY A 22 19.07 13.71 -15.28
C GLY A 22 19.33 12.30 -14.74
N HIS A 23 18.30 11.46 -14.63
CA HIS A 23 18.44 10.06 -14.21
C HIS A 23 18.97 9.16 -15.33
N ILE A 24 18.91 9.60 -16.59
CA ILE A 24 19.50 8.89 -17.74
C ILE A 24 20.81 9.58 -18.14
N PRO A 25 21.94 8.85 -18.19
CA PRO A 25 23.20 9.42 -18.64
C PRO A 25 23.20 9.70 -20.15
N SER A 26 24.11 10.58 -20.59
CA SER A 26 24.38 10.87 -21.99
C SER A 26 25.87 10.61 -22.26
N PRO A 27 26.26 9.70 -23.17
CA PRO A 27 25.42 8.90 -24.06
C PRO A 27 24.50 7.92 -23.31
N LEU A 28 23.37 7.58 -23.94
CA LEU A 28 22.36 6.69 -23.38
C LEU A 28 22.91 5.28 -23.20
N PRO A 29 22.42 4.52 -22.20
CA PRO A 29 22.70 3.09 -22.09
C PRO A 29 22.29 2.32 -23.35
N SER A 30 22.87 1.13 -23.54
CA SER A 30 22.55 0.26 -24.67
C SER A 30 21.04 -0.06 -24.76
N GLN A 31 20.53 -0.37 -25.96
CA GLN A 31 19.12 -0.76 -26.13
C GLN A 31 18.70 -1.93 -25.23
N SER A 32 19.63 -2.85 -24.94
CA SER A 32 19.38 -3.96 -24.02
C SER A 32 19.25 -3.50 -22.57
N ALA A 33 20.11 -2.58 -22.13
CA ALA A 33 20.06 -2.02 -20.78
C ALA A 33 18.80 -1.16 -20.58
N LEU A 34 18.40 -0.36 -21.57
CA LEU A 34 17.15 0.40 -21.54
C LEU A 34 15.92 -0.52 -21.51
N ALA A 35 15.94 -1.63 -22.26
CA ALA A 35 14.86 -2.61 -22.24
C ALA A 35 14.69 -3.24 -20.85
N GLU A 36 15.80 -3.54 -20.18
CA GLU A 36 15.82 -4.10 -18.82
C GLU A 36 15.37 -3.07 -17.78
N MET A 37 15.94 -1.85 -17.83
CA MET A 37 15.63 -0.75 -16.92
C MET A 37 14.15 -0.39 -16.89
N TYR A 38 13.49 -0.38 -18.04
CA TYR A 38 12.07 -0.05 -18.16
C TYR A 38 11.17 -1.29 -18.24
N ASN A 39 11.73 -2.51 -18.15
CA ASN A 39 11.00 -3.79 -18.27
C ASN A 39 10.11 -3.86 -19.53
N ILE A 40 10.66 -3.46 -20.68
CA ILE A 40 9.98 -3.40 -21.98
C ILE A 40 10.72 -4.21 -23.04
N SER A 41 10.05 -4.48 -24.17
CA SER A 41 10.70 -5.15 -25.30
C SER A 41 11.74 -4.25 -25.99
N ARG A 42 12.80 -4.83 -26.57
CA ARG A 42 13.77 -4.09 -27.40
C ARG A 42 13.10 -3.37 -28.57
N THR A 43 12.00 -3.92 -29.10
CA THR A 43 11.20 -3.27 -30.15
C THR A 43 10.58 -1.97 -29.64
N THR A 44 10.07 -1.97 -28.39
CA THR A 44 9.55 -0.77 -27.73
C THR A 44 10.66 0.27 -27.54
N VAL A 45 11.85 -0.14 -27.10
CA VAL A 45 13.02 0.75 -26.96
C VAL A 45 13.36 1.42 -28.29
N ARG A 46 13.39 0.67 -29.39
CA ARG A 46 13.66 1.25 -30.72
C ARG A 46 12.63 2.30 -31.13
N HIS A 47 11.35 2.08 -30.82
CA HIS A 47 10.32 3.09 -31.07
C HIS A 47 10.52 4.35 -30.23
N ILE A 48 10.86 4.22 -28.95
CA ILE A 48 11.17 5.35 -28.05
C ILE A 48 12.33 6.16 -28.62
N LEU A 49 13.44 5.49 -28.97
CA LEU A 49 14.63 6.15 -29.52
C LEU A 49 14.34 6.84 -30.86
N SER A 50 13.51 6.23 -31.74
CA SER A 50 13.09 6.85 -33.00
C SER A 50 12.29 8.12 -32.75
N HIS A 51 11.27 8.05 -31.88
CA HIS A 51 10.42 9.19 -31.53
C HIS A 51 11.23 10.35 -30.96
N LEU A 52 12.07 10.09 -29.96
CA LEU A 52 12.89 11.14 -29.35
C LEU A 52 13.94 11.71 -30.31
N ARG A 53 14.39 10.94 -31.31
CA ARG A 53 15.23 11.45 -32.39
C ARG A 53 14.44 12.33 -33.36
N GLU A 54 13.22 11.95 -33.69
CA GLU A 54 12.30 12.73 -34.53
C GLU A 54 11.92 14.07 -33.87
N CYS A 55 11.73 14.09 -32.55
CA CYS A 55 11.55 15.31 -31.76
C CYS A 55 12.84 16.16 -31.60
N GLY A 56 14.00 15.64 -32.02
CA GLY A 56 15.30 16.32 -31.88
C GLY A 56 15.86 16.33 -30.45
N VAL A 57 15.28 15.55 -29.53
CA VAL A 57 15.81 15.34 -28.16
C VAL A 57 17.08 14.50 -28.20
N LEU A 58 17.11 13.49 -29.07
CA LEU A 58 18.26 12.61 -29.28
C LEU A 58 18.94 12.86 -30.62
N THR A 59 20.26 12.76 -30.62
CA THR A 59 21.06 12.63 -31.84
C THR A 59 21.89 11.36 -31.79
N GLN A 60 22.16 10.78 -32.96
CA GLN A 60 22.96 9.56 -33.06
C GLN A 60 24.41 9.93 -33.39
N VAL A 61 25.34 9.54 -32.52
CA VAL A 61 26.79 9.74 -32.71
C VAL A 61 27.45 8.37 -32.72
N GLY A 62 27.82 7.90 -33.92
CA GLY A 62 28.28 6.53 -34.11
C GLY A 62 27.18 5.51 -33.79
N ASN A 63 27.46 4.61 -32.85
CA ASN A 63 26.50 3.59 -32.40
C ASN A 63 25.66 4.02 -31.20
N ASP A 64 25.93 5.18 -30.62
CA ASP A 64 25.31 5.64 -29.38
C ASP A 64 24.31 6.77 -29.64
N TYR A 65 23.32 6.88 -28.74
CA TYR A 65 22.39 8.00 -28.71
C TYR A 65 22.85 9.01 -27.66
N VAL A 66 22.90 10.28 -28.02
CA VAL A 66 23.32 11.39 -27.16
C VAL A 66 22.16 12.36 -27.01
N ILE A 67 21.98 12.89 -25.80
CA ILE A 67 20.95 13.91 -25.51
C ILE A 67 21.39 15.23 -26.15
N ALA A 68 20.71 15.64 -27.22
CA ALA A 68 21.00 16.85 -28.00
C ALA A 68 20.44 18.11 -27.33
N ARG A 69 19.28 18.00 -26.68
CA ARG A 69 18.68 19.02 -25.82
C ARG A 69 17.91 18.38 -24.69
N LYS A 70 17.65 19.13 -23.62
CA LYS A 70 16.72 18.67 -22.59
C LYS A 70 15.32 18.53 -23.20
N PRO A 71 14.64 17.41 -22.97
CA PRO A 71 13.26 17.26 -23.42
C PRO A 71 12.33 18.17 -22.62
N ASP A 72 11.23 18.58 -23.23
CA ASP A 72 10.16 19.33 -22.60
C ASP A 72 8.82 18.56 -22.70
N HIS A 73 7.74 19.15 -22.18
CA HIS A 73 6.43 18.52 -22.14
C HIS A 73 5.79 18.27 -23.52
N ASP A 74 6.21 18.99 -24.57
CA ASP A 74 5.67 18.87 -25.93
C ASP A 74 6.31 17.71 -26.71
N ASP A 75 7.44 17.18 -26.22
CA ASP A 75 8.10 15.99 -26.76
C ASP A 75 7.36 14.68 -26.41
N GLY A 76 6.49 14.76 -25.40
CA GLY A 76 5.68 13.65 -24.93
C GLY A 76 4.40 13.48 -25.73
N PHE A 77 3.64 12.47 -25.35
CA PHE A 77 2.26 12.32 -25.81
C PHE A 77 1.33 12.85 -24.74
N ALA A 78 0.23 13.51 -25.13
CA ALA A 78 -0.87 13.83 -24.25
C ALA A 78 -1.37 12.54 -23.58
N CYS A 79 -0.90 12.28 -22.37
CA CYS A 79 -1.13 11.03 -21.67
C CYS A 79 -2.57 11.05 -21.18
N THR A 80 -3.44 10.32 -21.86
CA THR A 80 -4.83 10.12 -21.41
C THR A 80 -4.93 9.16 -20.22
N THR A 81 -3.78 8.69 -19.70
CA THR A 81 -3.72 7.82 -18.52
C THR A 81 -2.87 8.46 -17.43
N ALA A 82 -3.39 8.41 -16.20
CA ALA A 82 -2.76 8.94 -14.99
C ALA A 82 -1.31 8.46 -14.82
N SER A 83 -0.48 9.24 -14.11
CA SER A 83 0.90 8.90 -13.77
C SER A 83 1.00 7.57 -13.00
N MET A 84 2.19 6.98 -12.93
CA MET A 84 2.39 5.71 -12.21
C MET A 84 2.07 5.83 -10.72
N SER A 85 2.36 6.97 -10.09
CA SER A 85 2.01 7.26 -8.70
C SER A 85 0.49 7.34 -8.48
N GLU A 86 -0.23 7.98 -9.39
CA GLU A 86 -1.69 8.06 -9.34
C GLU A 86 -2.33 6.68 -9.56
N GLN A 87 -1.84 5.93 -10.53
CA GLN A 87 -2.28 4.55 -10.75
C GLN A 87 -2.01 3.65 -9.53
N ASN A 88 -0.88 3.82 -8.84
CA ASN A 88 -0.60 3.08 -7.61
C ASN A 88 -1.65 3.38 -6.53
N LYS A 89 -2.03 4.65 -6.32
CA LYS A 89 -3.08 5.03 -5.36
C LYS A 89 -4.44 4.44 -5.73
N VAL A 90 -4.80 4.50 -7.01
CA VAL A 90 -6.04 3.89 -7.53
C VAL A 90 -6.01 2.38 -7.32
N PHE A 91 -4.87 1.74 -7.57
CA PHE A 91 -4.73 0.31 -7.38
C PHE A 91 -4.80 -0.11 -5.92
N GLU A 92 -4.14 0.62 -5.00
CA GLU A 92 -4.19 0.38 -3.56
C GLU A 92 -5.64 0.40 -3.06
N GLN A 93 -6.41 1.44 -3.40
CA GLN A 93 -7.82 1.56 -3.02
C GLN A 93 -8.68 0.42 -3.59
N ALA A 94 -8.47 0.09 -4.87
CA ALA A 94 -9.19 -1.00 -5.52
C ALA A 94 -8.83 -2.35 -4.89
N PHE A 95 -7.56 -2.58 -4.58
CA PHE A 95 -7.07 -3.80 -3.94
C PHE A 95 -7.72 -3.99 -2.57
N PHE A 96 -7.71 -2.99 -1.69
CA PHE A 96 -8.43 -3.05 -0.41
C PHE A 96 -9.93 -3.28 -0.57
N THR A 97 -10.55 -2.68 -1.59
CA THR A 97 -11.97 -2.92 -1.90
C THR A 97 -12.23 -4.37 -2.28
N MET A 98 -11.39 -4.99 -3.13
CA MET A 98 -11.50 -6.38 -3.53
C MET A 98 -11.34 -7.34 -2.35
N ILE A 99 -10.42 -7.03 -1.43
CA ILE A 99 -10.21 -7.75 -0.16
C ILE A 99 -11.49 -7.66 0.68
N ASN A 100 -12.00 -6.45 0.93
CA ASN A 100 -13.20 -6.24 1.73
C ASN A 100 -14.48 -6.86 1.12
N GLN A 101 -14.48 -7.10 -0.19
CA GLN A 101 -15.55 -7.78 -0.93
C GLN A 101 -15.32 -9.30 -1.10
N ARG A 102 -14.26 -9.86 -0.50
CA ARG A 102 -13.89 -11.28 -0.59
C ARG A 102 -13.64 -11.81 -2.00
N GLN A 103 -13.19 -10.92 -2.89
CA GLN A 103 -12.75 -11.27 -4.24
C GLN A 103 -11.30 -11.76 -4.26
N LEU A 104 -10.56 -11.49 -3.18
CA LEU A 104 -9.18 -11.95 -2.96
C LEU A 104 -9.12 -12.64 -1.61
N ARG A 105 -9.12 -13.98 -1.60
CA ARG A 105 -9.11 -14.76 -0.35
C ARG A 105 -7.75 -15.39 -0.07
N PRO A 106 -7.41 -15.60 1.21
CA PRO A 106 -6.23 -16.36 1.60
C PRO A 106 -6.18 -17.75 0.96
N GLY A 107 -5.04 -18.14 0.41
CA GLY A 107 -4.84 -19.40 -0.32
C GLY A 107 -5.34 -19.42 -1.77
N GLU A 108 -6.13 -18.43 -2.22
CA GLU A 108 -6.59 -18.37 -3.60
C GLU A 108 -5.54 -17.77 -4.55
N THR A 109 -5.61 -18.19 -5.82
CA THR A 109 -4.78 -17.66 -6.90
C THR A 109 -5.51 -16.58 -7.69
N PHE A 110 -4.80 -15.54 -8.11
CA PHE A 110 -5.34 -14.42 -8.88
C PHE A 110 -4.36 -13.91 -9.95
N SER A 111 -4.91 -13.27 -10.99
CA SER A 111 -4.15 -12.77 -12.13
C SER A 111 -3.84 -11.29 -12.06
N GLU A 112 -2.58 -10.90 -12.34
CA GLU A 112 -2.19 -9.50 -12.55
C GLU A 112 -3.11 -8.80 -13.57
N LEU A 113 -3.45 -9.50 -14.66
CA LEU A 113 -4.26 -8.95 -15.74
C LEU A 113 -5.74 -8.80 -15.36
N GLN A 114 -6.23 -9.59 -14.41
CA GLN A 114 -7.58 -9.44 -13.86
C GLN A 114 -7.63 -8.24 -12.94
N LEU A 115 -6.68 -8.13 -12.00
CA LEU A 115 -6.56 -7.01 -11.08
C LEU A 115 -6.39 -5.67 -11.80
N ALA A 116 -5.50 -5.64 -12.81
CA ALA A 116 -5.28 -4.44 -13.63
C ALA A 116 -6.57 -4.00 -14.35
N ARG A 117 -7.36 -4.96 -14.86
CA ARG A 117 -8.64 -4.68 -15.53
C ARG A 117 -9.70 -4.18 -14.55
N ALA A 118 -9.80 -4.81 -13.38
CA ALA A 118 -10.78 -4.45 -12.36
C ALA A 118 -10.51 -3.07 -11.77
N ALA A 119 -9.23 -2.71 -11.59
CA ALA A 119 -8.83 -1.41 -11.06
C ALA A 119 -8.64 -0.31 -12.12
N GLY A 120 -8.67 -0.66 -13.42
CA GLY A 120 -8.44 0.31 -14.51
C GLY A 120 -7.00 0.83 -14.60
N VAL A 121 -6.02 0.07 -14.12
CA VAL A 121 -4.60 0.46 -14.07
C VAL A 121 -3.73 -0.41 -14.98
N SER A 122 -2.45 -0.03 -15.16
CA SER A 122 -1.50 -0.83 -15.91
C SER A 122 -1.10 -2.12 -15.16
N PRO A 123 -0.82 -3.24 -15.86
CA PRO A 123 -0.31 -4.45 -15.22
C PRO A 123 1.04 -4.28 -14.51
N VAL A 124 1.85 -3.31 -14.93
CA VAL A 124 3.13 -2.98 -14.28
C VAL A 124 2.90 -2.46 -12.87
N VAL A 125 1.96 -1.53 -12.69
CA VAL A 125 1.53 -1.01 -11.38
C VAL A 125 1.09 -2.14 -10.46
N VAL A 126 0.25 -3.04 -10.95
CA VAL A 126 -0.19 -4.22 -10.18
C VAL A 126 0.99 -5.06 -9.74
N ARG A 127 1.90 -5.36 -10.67
CA ARG A 127 3.05 -6.21 -10.40
C ARG A 127 4.00 -5.62 -9.35
N GLU A 128 4.36 -4.36 -9.49
CA GLU A 128 5.22 -3.65 -8.52
C GLU A 128 4.57 -3.62 -7.13
N TYR A 129 3.27 -3.36 -7.09
CA TYR A 129 2.51 -3.38 -5.85
C TYR A 129 2.51 -4.77 -5.19
N LEU A 130 2.27 -5.84 -5.95
CA LEU A 130 2.29 -7.23 -5.41
C LEU A 130 3.69 -7.68 -4.98
N LEU A 131 4.74 -7.29 -5.72
CA LEU A 131 6.13 -7.59 -5.37
C LEU A 131 6.52 -7.05 -3.99
N LYS A 132 5.98 -5.89 -3.60
CA LYS A 132 6.18 -5.33 -2.26
C LYS A 132 5.73 -6.30 -1.16
N PHE A 133 4.54 -6.89 -1.31
CA PHE A 133 3.99 -7.83 -0.32
C PHE A 133 4.65 -9.21 -0.39
N GLY A 134 5.24 -9.58 -1.53
CA GLY A 134 6.03 -10.80 -1.63
C GLY A 134 7.27 -10.83 -0.74
N ARG A 135 7.89 -9.68 -0.48
CA ARG A 135 9.02 -9.57 0.47
C ARG A 135 8.63 -9.89 1.91
N TYR A 136 7.36 -9.72 2.26
CA TYR A 136 6.82 -9.94 3.61
C TYR A 136 6.10 -11.28 3.75
N ASN A 137 6.30 -12.21 2.80
CA ASN A 137 5.63 -13.51 2.77
C ASN A 137 4.09 -13.40 2.76
N LEU A 138 3.53 -12.32 2.23
CA LEU A 138 2.07 -12.13 2.16
C LEU A 138 1.47 -12.67 0.87
N ILE A 139 2.18 -12.45 -0.24
CA ILE A 139 1.73 -12.81 -1.59
C ILE A 139 2.90 -13.52 -2.27
N GLN A 140 2.67 -14.63 -2.94
CA GLN A 140 3.73 -15.35 -3.66
C GLN A 140 3.41 -15.47 -5.15
N SER A 141 4.45 -15.42 -5.99
CA SER A 141 4.32 -15.64 -7.42
C SER A 141 4.29 -17.15 -7.68
N GLU A 142 3.17 -17.67 -8.18
CA GLU A 142 3.02 -19.09 -8.56
C GLU A 142 3.67 -19.36 -9.93
N LYS A 143 3.43 -18.45 -10.88
CA LYS A 143 4.02 -18.45 -12.23
C LYS A 143 3.87 -17.05 -12.82
N ARG A 144 4.48 -16.81 -13.98
CA ARG A 144 4.46 -15.48 -14.62
C ARG A 144 3.03 -14.91 -14.71
N GLY A 145 2.77 -13.80 -14.01
CA GLY A 145 1.49 -13.10 -14.02
C GLY A 145 0.40 -13.72 -13.15
N GLN A 146 0.73 -14.74 -12.34
CA GLN A 146 -0.18 -15.43 -11.43
C GLN A 146 0.42 -15.42 -10.02
N TRP A 147 -0.42 -14.99 -9.08
CA TRP A 147 -0.04 -14.83 -7.69
C TRP A 147 -1.01 -15.60 -6.82
N SER A 148 -0.57 -15.96 -5.62
CA SER A 148 -1.43 -16.49 -4.58
C SER A 148 -1.20 -15.74 -3.28
N MET A 149 -2.22 -15.75 -2.44
CA MET A 149 -2.10 -15.27 -1.08
C MET A 149 -1.58 -16.37 -0.16
N LYS A 150 -0.60 -16.07 0.68
CA LYS A 150 -0.19 -17.01 1.72
C LYS A 150 -1.29 -17.16 2.79
N GLN A 151 -1.43 -18.36 3.31
CA GLN A 151 -2.17 -18.60 4.54
C GLN A 151 -1.31 -18.18 5.74
N PHE A 152 -1.92 -17.56 6.74
CA PHE A 152 -1.25 -17.21 7.99
C PHE A 152 -1.46 -18.32 9.01
N ASP A 153 -0.39 -18.69 9.71
CA ASP A 153 -0.46 -19.56 10.87
C ASP A 153 -0.39 -18.74 12.16
N GLN A 154 -0.51 -19.42 13.30
CA GLN A 154 -0.42 -18.78 14.60
C GLN A 154 0.93 -18.08 14.82
N SER A 155 2.04 -18.68 14.37
CA SER A 155 3.38 -18.10 14.55
C SER A 155 3.52 -16.77 13.82
N TYR A 156 2.92 -16.67 12.63
CA TYR A 156 2.87 -15.42 11.87
C TYR A 156 2.13 -14.32 12.63
N ALA A 157 0.98 -14.65 13.23
CA ALA A 157 0.23 -13.70 14.05
C ALA A 157 1.05 -13.25 15.27
N GLU A 158 1.71 -14.16 15.97
CA GLU A 158 2.56 -13.83 17.12
C GLU A 158 3.69 -12.86 16.75
N GLN A 159 4.41 -13.11 15.66
CA GLN A 159 5.49 -12.25 15.16
C GLN A 159 4.98 -10.87 14.71
N LEU A 160 3.80 -10.82 14.06
CA LEU A 160 3.18 -9.56 13.67
C LEU A 160 2.88 -8.69 14.90
N PHE A 161 2.30 -9.28 15.94
CA PHE A 161 1.93 -8.55 17.15
C PHE A 161 3.12 -8.18 18.03
N GLU A 162 4.20 -8.97 18.01
CA GLU A 162 5.49 -8.56 18.60
C GLU A 162 6.01 -7.28 17.94
N LEU A 163 6.04 -7.24 16.60
CA LEU A 163 6.44 -6.04 15.85
C LEU A 163 5.52 -4.85 16.20
N ARG A 164 4.20 -5.05 16.18
CA ARG A 164 3.24 -3.98 16.52
C ARG A 164 3.44 -3.44 17.92
N GLU A 165 3.63 -4.31 18.91
CA GLU A 165 3.87 -3.88 20.28
C GLU A 165 5.11 -3.00 20.37
N MET A 166 6.21 -3.40 19.74
CA MET A 166 7.44 -2.58 19.71
C MET A 166 7.21 -1.21 19.06
N LEU A 167 6.57 -1.16 17.88
CA LEU A 167 6.40 0.08 17.12
C LEU A 167 5.38 1.02 17.78
N GLU A 168 4.23 0.50 18.18
CA GLU A 168 3.12 1.31 18.67
C GLU A 168 3.35 1.79 20.10
N THR A 169 3.96 0.99 20.97
CA THR A 169 4.31 1.47 22.33
C THR A 169 5.41 2.52 22.28
N HIS A 170 6.41 2.35 21.42
CA HIS A 170 7.43 3.37 21.18
C HIS A 170 6.78 4.68 20.69
N SER A 171 5.91 4.58 19.69
CA SER A 171 5.23 5.76 19.15
C SER A 171 4.30 6.43 20.15
N LEU A 172 3.61 5.67 20.99
CA LEU A 172 2.78 6.20 22.08
C LEU A 172 3.61 7.04 23.07
N GLN A 173 4.78 6.54 23.46
CA GLN A 173 5.70 7.26 24.34
C GLN A 173 6.16 8.57 23.70
N HIS A 174 6.48 8.55 22.40
CA HIS A 174 6.79 9.78 21.67
C HIS A 174 5.59 10.74 21.61
N PHE A 175 4.38 10.22 21.40
CA PHE A 175 3.16 11.02 21.33
C PHE A 175 2.90 11.76 22.64
N LEU A 176 3.04 11.08 23.77
CA LEU A 176 2.87 11.67 25.11
C LEU A 176 3.87 12.78 25.42
N ASN A 177 5.05 12.75 24.78
CA ASN A 177 6.11 13.75 24.93
C ASN A 177 6.02 14.90 23.90
N LEU A 178 4.99 14.92 23.05
CA LEU A 178 4.81 16.01 22.10
C LEU A 178 4.53 17.35 22.79
N PRO A 179 4.99 18.48 22.22
CA PRO A 179 4.62 19.80 22.71
C PRO A 179 3.11 20.02 22.72
N ASP A 180 2.60 20.84 23.64
CA ASP A 180 1.16 21.08 23.80
C ASP A 180 0.48 21.68 22.56
N HIS A 181 1.26 22.39 21.75
CA HIS A 181 0.80 23.02 20.52
C HIS A 181 0.96 22.12 19.27
N ASP A 182 1.44 20.89 19.42
CA ASP A 182 1.57 19.95 18.31
C ASP A 182 0.17 19.64 17.73
N PRO A 183 -0.02 19.73 16.39
CA PRO A 183 -1.31 19.51 15.76
C PRO A 183 -1.86 18.10 15.96
N ARG A 184 -1.01 17.11 16.28
CA ARG A 184 -1.43 15.72 16.53
C ARG A 184 -2.38 15.61 17.72
N TRP A 185 -2.31 16.51 18.70
CA TRP A 185 -3.29 16.57 19.80
C TRP A 185 -4.71 16.87 19.33
N LEU A 186 -4.87 17.79 18.38
CA LEU A 186 -6.17 18.09 17.78
C LEU A 186 -6.64 16.94 16.89
N GLN A 187 -5.72 16.31 16.17
CA GLN A 187 -6.02 15.12 15.37
C GLN A 187 -6.51 13.96 16.24
N ALA A 188 -5.91 13.73 17.42
CA ALA A 188 -6.36 12.69 18.36
C ALA A 188 -7.78 12.95 18.88
N LYS A 189 -8.11 14.21 19.22
CA LYS A 189 -9.48 14.60 19.61
C LYS A 189 -10.47 14.37 18.47
N THR A 190 -10.11 14.77 17.25
CA THR A 190 -10.92 14.55 16.06
C THR A 190 -11.11 13.04 15.79
N MET A 191 -10.07 12.25 16.00
CA MET A 191 -10.10 10.80 15.86
C MET A 191 -11.07 10.15 16.85
N LEU A 192 -11.06 10.61 18.11
CA LEU A 192 -11.99 10.14 19.14
C LEU A 192 -13.45 10.42 18.75
N GLU A 193 -13.75 11.61 18.24
CA GLU A 193 -15.10 11.94 17.75
C GLU A 193 -15.52 11.08 16.56
N ARG A 194 -14.62 10.80 15.61
CA ARG A 194 -14.90 9.88 14.50
C ARG A 194 -15.23 8.46 15.00
N HIS A 195 -14.55 7.98 16.03
CA HIS A 195 -14.85 6.69 16.65
C HIS A 195 -16.21 6.68 17.37
N ARG A 196 -16.56 7.76 18.08
CA ARG A 196 -17.90 7.92 18.69
C ARG A 196 -19.01 7.87 17.65
N LEU A 197 -18.85 8.62 16.55
CA LEU A 197 -19.81 8.61 15.45
C LEU A 197 -19.98 7.22 14.83
N LEU A 198 -18.88 6.48 14.65
CA LEU A 198 -18.95 5.11 14.13
C LEU A 198 -19.62 4.16 15.13
N ARG A 199 -19.28 4.25 16.43
CA ARG A 199 -19.88 3.47 17.52
C ARG A 199 -21.41 3.59 17.50
N ASP A 200 -21.92 4.81 17.40
CA ASP A 200 -23.36 5.11 17.41
C ASP A 200 -24.08 4.61 16.15
N ASN A 201 -23.36 4.46 15.03
CA ASN A 201 -23.91 4.05 13.72
C ASN A 201 -23.44 2.67 13.24
N ILE A 202 -22.81 1.87 14.11
CA ILE A 202 -22.05 0.69 13.70
C ILE A 202 -22.90 -0.39 13.00
N GLY A 203 -24.22 -0.39 13.24
CA GLY A 203 -25.17 -1.26 12.56
C GLY A 203 -25.15 -1.13 11.03
N ASN A 204 -24.88 0.06 10.50
CA ASN A 204 -24.92 0.36 9.06
C ASN A 204 -23.53 0.58 8.42
N SER A 205 -22.49 0.75 9.25
CA SER A 205 -21.19 1.29 8.79
C SER A 205 -19.97 0.49 9.26
N PHE A 206 -20.12 -0.73 9.78
CA PHE A 206 -18.98 -1.54 10.26
C PHE A 206 -17.88 -1.76 9.21
N ARG A 207 -18.19 -1.68 7.90
CA ARG A 207 -17.23 -1.74 6.79
C ARG A 207 -16.33 -0.51 6.68
N MET A 208 -16.69 0.61 7.30
CA MET A 208 -15.87 1.82 7.37
C MET A 208 -14.82 1.77 8.48
N PHE A 209 -14.91 0.77 9.37
CA PHE A 209 -13.96 0.60 10.48
C PHE A 209 -12.53 0.46 9.98
N SER A 210 -12.27 -0.31 8.91
CA SER A 210 -10.91 -0.60 8.45
C SER A 210 -10.14 0.67 8.03
N GLN A 211 -10.82 1.68 7.49
CA GLN A 211 -10.19 2.97 7.21
C GLN A 211 -9.91 3.73 8.52
N LEU A 212 -10.85 3.72 9.45
CA LEU A 212 -10.71 4.42 10.72
C LEU A 212 -9.61 3.81 11.60
N ASP A 213 -9.48 2.49 11.58
CA ASP A 213 -8.41 1.70 12.20
C ASP A 213 -7.04 2.09 11.64
N ARG A 214 -6.90 2.10 10.30
CA ARG A 214 -5.66 2.56 9.63
C ARG A 214 -5.31 4.00 10.02
N ASP A 215 -6.29 4.90 10.01
CA ASP A 215 -6.07 6.30 10.35
C ASP A 215 -5.62 6.47 11.80
N PHE A 216 -6.20 5.69 12.73
CA PHE A 216 -5.82 5.69 14.15
C PHE A 216 -4.36 5.24 14.33
N HIS A 217 -3.99 4.08 13.79
CA HIS A 217 -2.61 3.58 13.91
C HIS A 217 -1.61 4.48 13.17
N SER A 218 -1.99 5.07 12.03
CA SER A 218 -1.17 6.06 11.33
C SER A 218 -0.90 7.29 12.19
N LEU A 219 -1.93 7.83 12.85
CA LEU A 219 -1.78 8.97 13.75
C LEU A 219 -0.85 8.62 14.92
N LEU A 220 -1.02 7.45 15.54
CA LEU A 220 -0.17 7.03 16.64
C LEU A 220 1.30 6.91 16.21
N LEU A 221 1.56 6.16 15.14
CA LEU A 221 2.91 5.93 14.61
C LEU A 221 3.60 7.21 14.12
N SER A 222 2.83 8.20 13.65
CA SER A 222 3.37 9.48 13.20
C SER A 222 4.15 10.22 14.28
N ALA A 223 3.93 9.93 15.56
CA ALA A 223 4.65 10.58 16.66
C ALA A 223 6.14 10.22 16.73
N ALA A 224 6.53 9.06 16.19
CA ALA A 224 7.93 8.62 16.21
C ALA A 224 8.80 9.29 15.13
N ASP A 225 8.19 10.01 14.17
CA ASP A 225 8.87 10.65 13.03
C ASP A 225 9.87 9.71 12.31
N ASN A 226 9.51 8.42 12.20
CA ASN A 226 10.36 7.36 11.68
C ASN A 226 9.87 6.87 10.31
N ILE A 227 10.66 7.12 9.27
CA ILE A 227 10.33 6.78 7.87
C ILE A 227 10.08 5.28 7.61
N PHE A 228 10.58 4.40 8.48
CA PHE A 228 10.37 2.96 8.35
C PHE A 228 9.00 2.53 8.86
N PHE A 229 8.35 3.32 9.73
CA PHE A 229 7.08 2.96 10.36
C PHE A 229 5.92 3.03 9.36
N ASP A 230 5.98 3.94 8.38
CA ASP A 230 5.00 4.02 7.31
C ASP A 230 4.95 2.75 6.45
N GLN A 231 6.14 2.19 6.15
CA GLN A 231 6.25 0.94 5.40
C GLN A 231 5.68 -0.23 6.20
N SER A 232 6.00 -0.30 7.50
CA SER A 232 5.44 -1.28 8.42
C SER A 232 3.92 -1.19 8.52
N LEU A 233 3.37 0.02 8.63
CA LEU A 233 1.94 0.25 8.74
C LEU A 233 1.17 -0.25 7.51
N GLU A 234 1.71 -0.04 6.31
CA GLU A 234 1.05 -0.51 5.09
C GLU A 234 0.92 -2.04 5.05
N ILE A 235 1.96 -2.74 5.48
CA ILE A 235 1.97 -4.21 5.57
C ILE A 235 1.00 -4.69 6.62
N ILE A 236 1.05 -4.08 7.81
CA ILE A 236 0.14 -4.36 8.93
C ILE A 236 -1.30 -4.16 8.45
N SER A 237 -1.62 -3.04 7.81
CA SER A 237 -2.96 -2.72 7.32
C SER A 237 -3.47 -3.76 6.31
N VAL A 238 -2.62 -4.21 5.38
CA VAL A 238 -2.98 -5.28 4.44
C VAL A 238 -3.31 -6.59 5.16
N ILE A 239 -2.47 -7.01 6.11
CA ILE A 239 -2.72 -8.24 6.90
C ILE A 239 -4.04 -8.13 7.67
N PHE A 240 -4.30 -6.97 8.29
CA PHE A 240 -5.55 -6.72 9.00
C PHE A 240 -6.77 -6.84 8.08
N HIS A 241 -6.74 -6.19 6.92
CA HIS A 241 -7.84 -6.26 5.95
C HIS A 241 -8.10 -7.70 5.47
N PHE A 242 -7.04 -8.50 5.26
CA PHE A 242 -7.20 -9.92 4.93
C PHE A 242 -7.80 -10.72 6.07
N HIS A 243 -7.35 -10.48 7.30
CA HIS A 243 -7.85 -11.18 8.47
C HIS A 243 -9.36 -11.00 8.69
N TYR A 244 -9.90 -9.82 8.40
CA TYR A 244 -11.33 -9.56 8.55
C TYR A 244 -12.24 -10.31 7.57
N GLN A 245 -11.69 -10.96 6.53
CA GLN A 245 -12.49 -11.80 5.63
C GLN A 245 -12.86 -13.16 6.21
N TRP A 246 -12.18 -13.62 7.27
CA TRP A 246 -12.19 -15.03 7.67
C TRP A 246 -13.39 -15.51 8.47
N ASP A 247 -14.16 -14.61 9.09
CA ASP A 247 -15.46 -14.95 9.68
C ASP A 247 -16.37 -13.72 9.74
N GLU A 248 -17.54 -13.81 9.10
CA GLU A 248 -18.54 -12.74 9.06
C GLU A 248 -19.40 -12.70 10.34
N SER A 249 -19.54 -13.84 11.03
CA SER A 249 -20.45 -13.97 12.16
C SER A 249 -19.99 -13.15 13.38
N ASP A 250 -18.67 -13.07 13.59
CA ASP A 250 -18.07 -12.27 14.67
C ASP A 250 -17.51 -10.91 14.18
N LEU A 251 -17.50 -10.62 12.88
CA LEU A 251 -16.88 -9.40 12.33
C LEU A 251 -17.42 -8.11 12.96
N LYS A 252 -18.74 -8.01 13.10
CA LYS A 252 -19.39 -6.83 13.69
C LYS A 252 -18.99 -6.65 15.16
N GLN A 253 -18.99 -7.74 15.93
CA GLN A 253 -18.68 -7.69 17.36
C GLN A 253 -17.20 -7.37 17.60
N ARG A 254 -16.30 -7.95 16.81
CA ARG A 254 -14.87 -7.62 16.83
C ARG A 254 -14.60 -6.14 16.53
N ASN A 255 -15.28 -5.58 15.53
CA ASN A 255 -15.13 -4.16 15.20
C ASN A 255 -15.67 -3.26 16.33
N ILE A 256 -16.77 -3.65 17.00
CA ILE A 256 -17.27 -2.91 18.18
C ILE A 256 -16.22 -2.91 19.29
N ILE A 257 -15.63 -4.07 19.61
CA ILE A 257 -14.60 -4.19 20.64
C ILE A 257 -13.38 -3.31 20.29
N ALA A 258 -12.89 -3.37 19.06
CA ALA A 258 -11.74 -2.58 18.63
C ALA A 258 -12.03 -1.07 18.68
N VAL A 259 -13.22 -0.63 18.28
CA VAL A 259 -13.64 0.78 18.41
C VAL A 259 -13.60 1.24 19.87
N ASP A 260 -14.08 0.40 20.80
CA ASP A 260 -14.12 0.74 22.23
C ASP A 260 -12.72 0.82 22.83
N GLU A 261 -11.85 -0.09 22.44
CA GLU A 261 -10.45 -0.11 22.82
C GLU A 261 -9.72 1.14 22.28
N HIS A 262 -9.92 1.50 21.01
CA HIS A 262 -9.35 2.72 20.42
C HIS A 262 -9.83 3.98 21.15
N MET A 263 -11.13 4.07 21.45
CA MET A 263 -11.67 5.19 22.22
C MET A 263 -11.05 5.28 23.62
N THR A 264 -10.78 4.14 24.26
CA THR A 264 -10.10 4.08 25.56
C THR A 264 -8.66 4.59 25.47
N ILE A 265 -7.91 4.14 24.47
CA ILE A 265 -6.53 4.60 24.20
C ILE A 265 -6.51 6.11 23.93
N LEU A 266 -7.37 6.58 23.01
CA LEU A 266 -7.44 8.00 22.65
C LEU A 266 -7.83 8.86 23.85
N SER A 267 -8.77 8.41 24.68
CA SER A 267 -9.17 9.15 25.88
C SER A 267 -8.02 9.25 26.88
N ALA A 268 -7.32 8.14 27.15
CA ALA A 268 -6.16 8.13 28.05
C ALA A 268 -5.01 9.01 27.51
N LEU A 269 -4.75 8.93 26.20
CA LEU A 269 -3.76 9.74 25.50
C LEU A 269 -4.07 11.24 25.61
N ILE A 270 -5.31 11.65 25.31
CA ILE A 270 -5.76 13.06 25.40
C ILE A 270 -5.67 13.57 26.84
N CYS A 271 -5.95 12.72 27.83
CA CYS A 271 -5.78 13.03 29.25
C CYS A 271 -4.32 12.99 29.72
N ARG A 272 -3.38 12.61 28.84
CA ARG A 272 -1.94 12.48 29.13
C ARG A 272 -1.61 11.52 30.26
N SER A 273 -2.46 10.51 30.43
CA SER A 273 -2.18 9.42 31.38
C SER A 273 -1.31 8.38 30.71
N ASP A 274 0.01 8.44 30.92
CA ASP A 274 0.97 7.50 30.35
C ASP A 274 0.64 6.04 30.73
N LEU A 275 0.43 5.80 32.02
CA LEU A 275 0.12 4.47 32.51
C LEU A 275 -1.17 3.91 31.89
N ASP A 276 -2.24 4.70 31.87
CA ASP A 276 -3.53 4.24 31.32
C ASP A 276 -3.47 4.05 29.81
N ALA A 277 -2.80 4.96 29.08
CA ALA A 277 -2.66 4.86 27.63
C ALA A 277 -1.83 3.63 27.24
N THR A 278 -0.73 3.37 27.97
CA THR A 278 0.13 2.20 27.75
C THR A 278 -0.61 0.89 28.04
N LEU A 279 -1.35 0.83 29.14
CA LEU A 279 -2.17 -0.34 29.49
C LEU A 279 -3.28 -0.57 28.46
N ALA A 280 -3.99 0.49 28.05
CA ALA A 280 -5.04 0.40 27.04
C ALA A 280 -4.50 -0.11 25.70
N LEU A 281 -3.35 0.40 25.25
CA LEU A 281 -2.71 -0.03 24.00
C LEU A 281 -2.30 -1.50 24.06
N ARG A 282 -1.65 -1.95 25.14
CA ARG A 282 -1.27 -3.36 25.30
C ARG A 282 -2.47 -4.29 25.31
N ASN A 283 -3.55 -3.88 25.99
CA ASN A 283 -4.79 -4.65 26.01
C ASN A 283 -5.40 -4.78 24.61
N HIS A 284 -5.46 -3.69 23.86
CA HIS A 284 -5.92 -3.70 22.46
C HIS A 284 -5.10 -4.64 21.59
N LEU A 285 -3.77 -4.53 21.63
CA LEU A 285 -2.88 -5.38 20.85
C LEU A 285 -3.05 -6.87 21.21
N ASN A 286 -3.21 -7.18 22.49
CA ASN A 286 -3.45 -8.56 22.91
C ASN A 286 -4.85 -9.06 22.48
N SER A 287 -5.88 -8.25 22.61
CA SER A 287 -7.25 -8.55 22.17
C SER A 287 -7.29 -8.85 20.68
N ALA A 288 -6.71 -7.97 19.86
CA ALA A 288 -6.59 -8.16 18.42
C ALA A 288 -5.75 -9.39 18.05
N LYS A 289 -4.68 -9.71 18.79
CA LYS A 289 -3.87 -10.93 18.60
C LYS A 289 -4.70 -12.18 18.83
N GLN A 290 -5.41 -12.26 19.95
CA GLN A 290 -6.25 -13.42 20.26
C GLN A 290 -7.39 -13.59 19.24
N SER A 291 -7.97 -12.47 18.77
CA SER A 291 -8.93 -12.51 17.68
C SER A 291 -8.33 -13.08 16.40
N MET A 292 -7.10 -12.69 16.05
CA MET A 292 -6.42 -13.18 14.85
C MET A 292 -6.16 -14.68 14.91
N ILE A 293 -5.60 -15.15 16.02
CA ILE A 293 -5.31 -16.58 16.26
C ILE A 293 -6.60 -17.41 16.22
N ARG A 294 -7.70 -16.92 16.81
CA ARG A 294 -8.99 -17.62 16.79
C ARG A 294 -9.48 -17.84 15.35
N SER A 295 -9.49 -16.82 14.51
CA SER A 295 -9.97 -16.96 13.13
C SER A 295 -9.04 -17.83 12.27
N ILE A 296 -7.74 -17.81 12.52
CA ILE A 296 -6.78 -18.73 11.87
C ILE A 296 -7.14 -20.17 12.21
N ASN A 297 -7.37 -20.47 13.49
CA ASN A 297 -7.70 -21.82 13.96
C ASN A 297 -9.07 -22.31 13.46
N GLU A 298 -10.06 -21.42 13.35
CA GLU A 298 -11.37 -21.75 12.77
C GLU A 298 -11.27 -22.09 11.29
N ASN A 299 -10.49 -21.34 10.50
CA ASN A 299 -10.32 -21.64 9.07
C ASN A 299 -9.62 -22.97 8.81
N THR A 300 -8.63 -23.33 9.64
CA THR A 300 -7.99 -24.66 9.56
C THR A 300 -8.99 -25.80 9.82
N ARG A 301 -9.99 -25.57 10.68
CA ARG A 301 -11.03 -26.59 10.98
C ARG A 301 -12.04 -26.79 9.85
N TYR A 302 -12.28 -25.77 9.01
CA TYR A 302 -13.20 -25.86 7.86
C TYR A 302 -12.51 -26.26 6.55
N ALA A 303 -11.17 -26.32 6.54
CA ALA A 303 -10.37 -26.75 5.38
C ALA A 303 -10.12 -28.27 5.34
N HIS A 304 -10.55 -29.00 6.37
CA HIS A 304 -10.51 -30.46 6.50
C HIS A 304 -11.93 -31.04 6.50
#